data_AF-A0A9C7SKB5-F1
#
_entry.id   AF-A0A9C7SKB5-F1
#
_cell.length_a   1.000
_cell.length_b   1.000
_cell.length_c   1.000
_cell.angle_alpha   90.00
_cell.angle_beta   90.00
_cell.angle_gamma   90.00
#
_symmetry.space_group_name_H-M   'P 1'
#
loop_
_entity.id
_entity.type
_entity.pdbx_description
1 polymer ?
#
loop_
_entity_poly.entity_id
_entity_poly.type
_entity_poly.pdbx_seq_one_letter_code
_entity_poly.pdbx_strand_id
1 'polypeptide(L)'
;AEAKKKKDAKRKKKLAEEKKRKAAADRKRKAEKERKRKEADMKKQLEAKAREGRARQAMSKYAPRIQRKVQDNWYLPPRGAEGCNPIVQVNLAPDGKVLKARIVKSSGDSFCDESVEKAFMRASPIPIPLDPDLYSEFKVIDFPFRP
;
A
#
# COMPACT_ATOMS: atom_id res chain seq x y z
N ALA A 1 47.57 59.01 -11.42
CA ALA A 1 46.17 58.70 -11.06
C ALA A 1 45.54 57.58 -11.91
N GLU A 2 45.88 57.43 -13.20
CA GLU A 2 45.28 56.43 -14.10
C GLU A 2 45.56 54.96 -13.77
N ALA A 3 46.74 54.64 -13.24
CA ALA A 3 47.11 53.26 -12.89
C ALA A 3 46.23 52.66 -11.76
N LYS A 4 45.76 53.48 -10.82
CA LYS A 4 44.80 53.06 -9.77
C LYS A 4 43.40 52.82 -10.36
N LYS A 5 42.92 53.67 -11.28
CA LYS A 5 41.62 53.49 -11.95
C LYS A 5 41.56 52.21 -12.81
N LYS A 6 42.64 51.85 -13.53
CA LYS A 6 42.71 50.59 -14.30
C LYS A 6 42.71 49.34 -13.40
N LYS A 7 43.41 49.37 -12.25
CA LYS A 7 43.41 48.25 -11.27
C LYS A 7 42.02 48.05 -10.65
N ASP A 8 41.34 49.13 -10.27
CA ASP A 8 40.00 49.07 -9.69
C ASP A 8 38.96 48.52 -10.68
N ALA A 9 38.98 49.00 -11.93
CA ALA A 9 38.10 48.51 -13.00
C ALA A 9 38.31 47.00 -13.28
N LYS A 10 39.57 46.53 -13.29
CA LYS A 10 39.89 45.10 -13.47
C LYS A 10 39.42 44.25 -12.30
N ARG A 11 39.54 44.75 -11.07
CA ARG A 11 39.09 44.05 -9.85
C ARG A 11 37.56 43.97 -9.79
N LYS A 12 36.86 45.04 -10.16
CA LYS A 12 35.39 45.08 -10.23
C LYS A 12 34.83 44.13 -11.32
N LYS A 13 35.47 44.06 -12.49
CA LYS A 13 35.13 43.08 -13.54
C LYS A 13 35.33 41.63 -13.10
N LYS A 14 36.46 41.31 -12.45
CA LYS A 14 36.73 39.97 -11.92
C LYS A 14 35.71 39.54 -10.85
N LEU A 15 35.36 40.45 -9.93
CA LEU A 15 34.34 40.17 -8.90
C LEU A 15 32.96 39.91 -9.51
N ALA A 16 32.59 40.67 -10.54
CA ALA A 16 31.32 40.50 -11.25
C ALA A 16 31.26 39.16 -12.01
N GLU A 17 32.34 38.76 -12.66
CA GLU A 17 32.44 37.48 -13.37
C GLU A 17 32.40 36.29 -12.41
N GLU A 18 33.12 36.36 -11.29
CA GLU A 18 33.10 35.31 -10.27
C GLU A 18 31.72 35.16 -9.62
N LYS A 19 31.03 36.27 -9.31
CA LYS A 19 29.64 36.25 -8.83
C LYS A 19 28.69 35.63 -9.86
N LYS A 20 28.83 35.96 -11.15
CA LYS A 20 28.03 35.34 -12.22
C LYS A 20 28.31 33.84 -12.35
N ARG A 21 29.58 33.41 -12.28
CA ARG A 21 29.95 31.97 -12.31
C ARG A 21 29.41 31.21 -11.10
N LYS A 22 29.52 31.75 -9.89
CA LYS A 22 28.97 31.15 -8.66
C LYS A 22 27.44 31.05 -8.73
N ALA A 23 26.75 32.10 -9.18
CA ALA A 23 25.30 32.09 -9.34
C ALA A 23 24.83 31.08 -10.42
N ALA A 24 25.56 30.97 -11.53
CA ALA A 24 25.26 29.98 -12.57
C ALA A 24 25.50 28.54 -12.08
N ALA A 25 26.56 28.29 -11.32
CA ALA A 25 26.84 26.99 -10.73
C ALA A 25 25.79 26.59 -9.67
N ASP A 26 25.36 27.53 -8.82
CA ASP A 26 24.30 27.31 -7.84
C ASP A 26 22.96 26.99 -8.52
N ARG A 27 22.59 27.75 -9.56
CA ARG A 27 21.39 27.48 -10.37
C ARG A 27 21.42 26.09 -11.01
N LYS A 28 22.55 25.68 -11.59
CA LYS A 28 22.72 24.34 -12.17
C LYS A 28 22.60 23.23 -11.11
N ARG A 29 23.24 23.41 -9.95
CA ARG A 29 23.15 22.45 -8.84
C ARG A 29 21.72 22.31 -8.30
N LYS A 30 21.01 23.44 -8.13
CA LYS A 30 19.60 23.43 -7.71
C LYS A 30 18.71 22.74 -8.74
N ALA A 31 18.89 23.05 -10.03
CA ALA A 31 18.15 22.40 -11.10
C ALA A 31 18.41 20.89 -11.17
N GLU A 32 19.67 20.44 -11.05
CA GLU A 32 19.99 19.00 -11.02
C GLU A 32 19.38 18.30 -9.80
N LYS A 33 19.48 18.91 -8.62
CA LYS A 33 18.88 18.36 -7.39
C LYS A 33 17.36 18.25 -7.51
N GLU A 34 16.71 19.24 -8.14
CA GLU A 34 15.28 19.19 -8.39
C GLU A 34 14.90 18.11 -9.41
N ARG A 35 15.66 17.96 -10.50
CA ARG A 35 15.45 16.88 -11.47
C ARG A 35 15.61 15.51 -10.83
N LYS A 36 16.67 15.29 -10.05
CA LYS A 36 16.90 14.03 -9.30
C LYS A 36 15.77 13.75 -8.30
N ARG A 37 15.26 14.78 -7.61
CA ARG A 37 14.10 14.64 -6.71
C ARG A 37 12.83 14.25 -7.46
N LYS A 38 12.53 14.91 -8.59
CA LYS A 38 11.37 14.58 -9.42
C LYS A 38 11.45 13.18 -10.01
N GLU A 39 12.63 12.76 -10.46
CA GLU A 39 12.85 11.41 -10.99
C GLU A 39 12.70 10.34 -9.89
N ALA A 40 13.26 10.58 -8.70
CA ALA A 40 13.09 9.69 -7.57
C ALA A 40 11.62 9.59 -7.11
N ASP A 41 10.90 10.72 -7.10
CA ASP A 41 9.47 10.75 -6.78
C ASP A 41 8.64 9.99 -7.83
N MET A 42 8.89 10.24 -9.11
CA MET A 42 8.21 9.53 -10.20
C MET A 42 8.48 8.03 -10.14
N LYS A 43 9.72 7.61 -9.86
CA LYS A 43 10.07 6.20 -9.69
C LYS A 43 9.34 5.57 -8.51
N LYS A 44 9.29 6.25 -7.36
CA LYS A 44 8.51 5.81 -6.19
C LYS A 44 7.02 5.66 -6.51
N GLN A 45 6.43 6.62 -7.24
CA GLN A 45 5.03 6.54 -7.64
C GLN A 45 4.77 5.35 -8.58
N LEU A 46 5.68 5.09 -9.54
CA LEU A 46 5.58 3.94 -10.44
C LEU A 46 5.68 2.62 -9.68
N GLU A 47 6.62 2.50 -8.74
CA GLU A 47 6.78 1.31 -7.90
C GLU A 47 5.55 1.08 -7.00
N ALA A 48 5.01 2.14 -6.41
CA ALA A 48 3.79 2.07 -5.61
C ALA A 48 2.59 1.58 -6.44
N LYS A 49 2.36 2.17 -7.63
CA LYS A 49 1.29 1.74 -8.54
C LYS A 49 1.46 0.29 -9.00
N ALA A 50 2.69 -0.14 -9.29
CA ALA A 50 2.98 -1.51 -9.67
C ALA A 50 2.70 -2.49 -8.51
N ARG A 51 3.00 -2.09 -7.27
CA ARG A 51 2.68 -2.87 -6.07
C ARG A 51 1.16 -3.00 -5.87
N GLU A 52 0.43 -1.91 -5.93
CA GLU A 52 -1.04 -1.91 -5.84
C GLU A 52 -1.67 -2.79 -6.93
N GLY A 53 -1.14 -2.73 -8.16
CA GLY A 53 -1.60 -3.56 -9.27
C GLY A 53 -1.42 -5.06 -8.99
N ARG A 54 -0.25 -5.47 -8.48
CA ARG A 54 0.03 -6.86 -8.10
C ARG A 54 -0.87 -7.32 -6.96
N ALA A 55 -1.11 -6.47 -5.97
CA ALA A 55 -1.99 -6.80 -4.86
C ALA A 55 -3.45 -6.94 -5.26
N ARG A 56 -3.96 -6.05 -6.11
CA ARG A 56 -5.32 -6.21 -6.67
C ARG A 56 -5.47 -7.51 -7.45
N GLN A 57 -4.50 -7.86 -8.28
CA GLN A 57 -4.51 -9.12 -9.02
C GLN A 57 -4.47 -10.34 -8.09
N ALA A 58 -3.65 -10.29 -7.05
CA ALA A 58 -3.61 -11.33 -6.03
C ALA A 58 -4.96 -11.44 -5.29
N MET A 59 -5.53 -10.32 -4.84
CA MET A 59 -6.84 -10.28 -4.20
C MET A 59 -7.91 -10.90 -5.08
N SER A 60 -7.99 -10.52 -6.37
CA SER A 60 -8.95 -11.13 -7.30
C SER A 60 -8.75 -12.63 -7.50
N LYS A 61 -7.51 -13.13 -7.41
CA LYS A 61 -7.20 -14.56 -7.54
C LYS A 61 -7.52 -15.36 -6.28
N TYR A 62 -7.25 -14.80 -5.10
CA TYR A 62 -7.39 -15.50 -3.82
C TYR A 62 -8.76 -15.28 -3.18
N ALA A 63 -9.39 -14.11 -3.28
CA ALA A 63 -10.71 -13.83 -2.71
C ALA A 63 -11.76 -14.93 -2.97
N PRO A 64 -11.98 -15.41 -4.21
CA PRO A 64 -12.96 -16.49 -4.44
C PRO A 64 -12.53 -17.84 -3.82
N ARG A 65 -11.22 -18.10 -3.71
CA ARG A 65 -10.70 -19.32 -3.06
C ARG A 65 -10.89 -19.27 -1.55
N ILE A 66 -10.69 -18.09 -0.97
CA ILE A 66 -10.90 -17.83 0.46
C ILE A 66 -12.40 -17.98 0.76
N GLN A 67 -13.24 -17.30 -0.02
CA GLN A 67 -14.69 -17.39 0.13
C GLN A 67 -15.17 -18.84 0.06
N ARG A 68 -14.74 -19.59 -0.97
CA ARG A 68 -15.10 -21.01 -1.11
C ARG A 68 -14.63 -21.83 0.10
N LYS A 69 -13.39 -21.67 0.53
CA LYS A 69 -12.86 -22.41 1.68
C LYS A 69 -13.64 -22.11 2.97
N VAL A 70 -14.05 -20.87 3.17
CA VAL A 70 -14.86 -20.47 4.32
C VAL A 70 -16.28 -21.03 4.21
N GLN A 71 -16.91 -20.94 3.04
CA GLN A 71 -18.23 -21.53 2.76
C GLN A 71 -18.22 -23.06 2.98
N ASP A 72 -17.18 -23.77 2.52
CA ASP A 72 -17.04 -25.22 2.73
C ASP A 72 -16.97 -25.60 4.23
N ASN A 73 -16.53 -24.67 5.10
CA ASN A 73 -16.41 -24.87 6.54
C ASN A 73 -17.53 -24.19 7.35
N TRP A 74 -18.45 -23.51 6.66
CA TRP A 74 -19.54 -22.78 7.28
C TRP A 74 -20.71 -23.70 7.55
N TYR A 75 -21.24 -23.63 8.76
CA TYR A 75 -22.41 -24.39 9.15
C TYR A 75 -23.65 -23.54 8.91
N LEU A 76 -24.52 -24.02 8.02
CA LEU A 76 -25.76 -23.34 7.68
C LEU A 76 -26.66 -23.27 8.94
N PRO A 77 -27.00 -22.07 9.44
CA PRO A 77 -27.90 -21.96 10.58
C PRO A 77 -29.29 -22.49 10.22
N PRO A 78 -30.03 -23.06 11.19
CA PRO A 78 -31.33 -23.70 10.94
C PRO A 78 -32.42 -22.75 10.44
N ARG A 79 -32.24 -21.43 10.62
CA ARG A 79 -33.12 -20.39 10.07
C ARG A 79 -32.83 -20.04 8.60
N GLY A 80 -31.84 -20.69 7.99
CA GLY A 80 -31.41 -20.46 6.60
C GLY A 80 -30.31 -19.40 6.47
N ALA A 81 -29.77 -19.29 5.26
CA ALA A 81 -28.74 -18.32 4.88
C ALA A 81 -29.32 -16.92 4.57
N GLU A 82 -30.64 -16.79 4.48
CA GLU A 82 -31.29 -15.56 4.01
C GLU A 82 -30.96 -14.38 4.93
N GLY A 83 -30.42 -13.31 4.33
CA GLY A 83 -30.03 -12.10 5.05
C GLY A 83 -28.65 -12.16 5.72
N CYS A 84 -27.96 -13.30 5.72
CA CYS A 84 -26.66 -13.42 6.36
C CYS A 84 -25.50 -12.85 5.52
N ASN A 85 -25.27 -11.55 5.64
CA ASN A 85 -24.18 -10.85 4.96
C ASN A 85 -23.28 -10.04 5.91
N PRO A 86 -22.66 -10.65 6.94
CA PRO A 86 -21.78 -9.91 7.84
C PRO A 86 -20.45 -9.56 7.17
N ILE A 87 -19.83 -8.48 7.64
CA ILE A 87 -18.45 -8.13 7.28
C ILE A 87 -17.55 -8.54 8.45
N VAL A 88 -16.61 -9.42 8.16
CA VAL A 88 -15.69 -9.99 9.15
C VAL A 88 -14.27 -9.52 8.87
N GLN A 89 -13.65 -8.88 9.86
CA GLN A 89 -12.23 -8.59 9.85
C GLN A 89 -11.45 -9.82 10.29
N VAL A 90 -10.55 -10.26 9.42
CA VAL A 90 -9.75 -11.45 9.66
C VAL A 90 -8.28 -11.06 9.70
N ASN A 91 -7.61 -11.49 10.77
CA ASN A 91 -6.17 -11.39 10.91
C ASN A 91 -5.55 -12.72 10.52
N LEU A 92 -4.69 -12.69 9.50
CA LEU A 92 -4.02 -13.88 8.97
C LEU A 92 -2.55 -13.88 9.36
N ALA A 93 -1.99 -15.08 9.55
CA ALA A 93 -0.56 -15.33 9.64
C ALA A 93 0.05 -15.46 8.23
N PRO A 94 1.39 -15.34 8.08
CA PRO A 94 2.06 -15.52 6.78
C PRO A 94 1.85 -16.92 6.17
N ASP A 95 1.51 -17.91 7.00
CA ASP A 95 1.23 -19.29 6.62
C ASP A 95 -0.24 -19.51 6.21
N GLY A 96 -1.08 -18.46 6.23
CA GLY A 96 -2.52 -18.58 5.94
C GLY A 96 -3.37 -19.01 7.14
N LYS A 97 -2.76 -19.18 8.31
CA LYS A 97 -3.49 -19.48 9.56
C LYS A 97 -4.32 -18.27 10.01
N VAL A 98 -5.57 -18.51 10.38
CA VAL A 98 -6.42 -17.46 10.98
C VAL A 98 -5.99 -17.25 12.43
N LEU A 99 -5.47 -16.05 12.72
CA LEU A 99 -5.09 -15.64 14.07
C LEU A 99 -6.29 -15.08 14.83
N LYS A 100 -7.16 -14.35 14.12
CA LYS A 100 -8.34 -13.72 14.71
C LYS A 100 -9.40 -13.50 13.64
N ALA A 101 -10.65 -13.74 13.96
CA ALA A 101 -11.80 -13.30 13.19
C ALA A 101 -12.69 -12.44 14.10
N ARG A 102 -13.19 -11.31 13.61
CA ARG A 102 -14.13 -10.44 14.33
C ARG A 102 -15.11 -9.81 13.38
N ILE A 103 -16.37 -9.73 13.80
CA ILE A 103 -17.42 -9.08 13.04
C ILE A 103 -17.30 -7.57 13.18
N VAL A 104 -17.14 -6.88 12.05
CA VAL A 104 -17.13 -5.41 11.97
C VAL A 104 -18.52 -4.89 11.67
N LYS A 105 -19.28 -5.64 10.87
CA LYS A 105 -20.67 -5.33 10.54
C LYS A 105 -21.51 -6.58 10.66
N SER A 106 -22.44 -6.58 11.61
CA SER A 106 -23.41 -7.65 11.80
C SER A 106 -24.37 -7.73 10.62
N SER A 107 -24.82 -8.95 10.28
CA SER A 107 -25.92 -9.15 9.33
C SER A 107 -27.31 -8.91 9.93
N GLY A 108 -27.41 -8.64 11.24
CA GLY A 108 -28.69 -8.51 11.95
C GLY A 108 -29.18 -9.82 12.59
N ASP A 109 -28.41 -10.91 12.46
CA ASP A 109 -28.66 -12.19 13.13
C ASP A 109 -27.38 -12.68 13.81
N SER A 110 -27.41 -12.73 15.15
CA SER A 110 -26.26 -13.11 15.98
C SER A 110 -25.83 -14.58 15.80
N PHE A 111 -26.76 -15.48 15.44
CA PHE A 111 -26.42 -16.88 15.21
C PHE A 111 -25.65 -17.03 13.91
N CYS A 112 -26.03 -16.28 12.88
CA CYS A 112 -25.29 -16.31 11.62
C CYS A 112 -23.90 -15.68 11.78
N ASP A 113 -23.85 -14.51 12.41
CA ASP A 113 -22.63 -13.83 12.82
C ASP A 113 -21.65 -14.81 13.50
N GLU A 114 -22.08 -15.48 14.57
CA GLU A 114 -21.24 -16.43 15.31
C GLU A 114 -20.83 -17.65 14.46
N SER A 115 -21.74 -18.15 13.61
CA SER A 115 -21.43 -19.26 12.70
C SER A 115 -20.35 -18.88 11.69
N VAL A 116 -20.41 -17.67 11.12
CA VAL A 116 -19.41 -17.17 10.18
C VAL A 116 -18.06 -16.97 10.88
N GLU A 117 -18.04 -16.41 12.09
CA GLU A 117 -16.81 -16.23 12.86
C GLU A 117 -16.11 -17.58 13.14
N LYS A 118 -16.89 -18.61 13.50
CA LYS A 118 -16.42 -19.99 13.65
C LYS A 118 -15.95 -20.61 12.33
N ALA A 119 -16.63 -20.31 11.22
CA ALA A 119 -16.26 -20.81 9.89
C ALA A 119 -14.88 -20.30 9.46
N PHE A 120 -14.58 -19.01 9.70
CA PHE A 120 -13.24 -18.47 9.43
C PHE A 120 -12.16 -19.17 10.26
N MET A 121 -12.40 -19.40 11.56
CA MET A 121 -11.46 -20.12 12.42
C MET A 121 -11.22 -21.57 11.93
N ARG A 122 -12.27 -22.26 11.45
CA ARG A 122 -12.19 -23.63 10.91
C ARG A 122 -11.58 -23.71 9.52
N ALA A 123 -11.74 -22.68 8.71
CA ALA A 123 -11.22 -22.61 7.35
C ALA A 123 -9.68 -22.53 7.28
N SER A 124 -9.01 -22.37 8.43
CA SER A 124 -7.57 -22.37 8.55
C SER A 124 -6.94 -23.72 8.13
N PRO A 125 -5.87 -23.73 7.30
CA PRO A 125 -5.24 -22.58 6.66
C PRO A 125 -5.98 -22.13 5.40
N ILE A 126 -6.11 -20.80 5.27
CA ILE A 126 -6.73 -20.13 4.14
C ILE A 126 -5.68 -19.91 3.04
N PRO A 127 -6.01 -20.14 1.75
CA PRO A 127 -5.07 -19.92 0.66
C PRO A 127 -4.76 -18.43 0.47
N ILE A 128 -3.53 -18.03 0.74
CA ILE A 128 -3.01 -16.66 0.57
C ILE A 128 -1.73 -16.66 -0.30
N PRO A 129 -1.34 -15.52 -0.88
CA PRO A 129 -0.05 -15.42 -1.56
C PRO A 129 1.11 -15.59 -0.57
N LEU A 130 2.11 -16.42 -0.92
CA LEU A 130 3.35 -16.60 -0.16
C LEU A 130 4.31 -15.40 -0.28
N ASP A 131 4.01 -14.47 -1.18
CA ASP A 131 4.85 -13.30 -1.43
C ASP A 131 4.72 -12.30 -0.25
N PRO A 132 5.81 -11.95 0.45
CA PRO A 132 5.76 -11.14 1.68
C PRO A 132 5.25 -9.71 1.43
N ASP A 133 5.53 -9.15 0.24
CA ASP A 133 5.05 -7.83 -0.15
C ASP A 133 3.53 -7.80 -0.31
N LEU A 134 2.96 -8.90 -0.81
CA LEU A 134 1.52 -9.08 -0.97
C LEU A 134 0.85 -9.43 0.36
N TYR A 135 1.44 -10.32 1.16
CA TYR A 135 0.92 -10.73 2.47
C TYR A 135 0.62 -9.53 3.39
N SER A 136 1.41 -8.47 3.30
CA SER A 136 1.18 -7.23 4.05
C SER A 136 -0.23 -6.66 3.85
N GLU A 137 -0.82 -6.84 2.66
CA GLU A 137 -2.19 -6.43 2.36
C GLU A 137 -3.24 -7.47 2.78
N PHE A 138 -2.86 -8.74 2.99
CA PHE A 138 -3.74 -9.81 3.45
C PHE A 138 -3.71 -10.00 4.97
N LYS A 139 -2.78 -9.37 5.68
CA LYS A 139 -2.58 -9.52 7.13
C LYS A 139 -3.85 -9.17 7.92
N VAL A 140 -4.55 -8.12 7.51
CA VAL A 140 -5.81 -7.66 8.10
C VAL A 140 -6.73 -7.27 6.95
N ILE A 141 -7.79 -8.04 6.75
CA ILE A 141 -8.73 -7.82 5.65
C ILE A 141 -10.16 -7.97 6.11
N ASP A 142 -11.01 -7.08 5.61
CA ASP A 142 -12.44 -7.12 5.83
C ASP A 142 -13.09 -7.94 4.72
N PHE A 143 -13.57 -9.13 5.07
CA PHE A 143 -14.28 -10.01 4.14
C PHE A 143 -15.79 -9.81 4.26
N PRO A 144 -16.47 -9.40 3.18
CA PRO A 144 -17.92 -9.50 3.11
C PRO A 144 -18.28 -10.98 2.90
N PHE A 145 -18.85 -11.62 3.91
CA PHE A 145 -19.36 -12.98 3.77
C PHE A 145 -20.68 -12.94 3.01
N ARG A 146 -20.81 -13.79 1.99
CA ARG A 146 -22.05 -14.01 1.24
C ARG A 146 -22.22 -15.51 1.02
N PRO A 147 -23.24 -16.14 1.60
CA PRO A 147 -23.52 -17.55 1.44
C PRO A 147 -23.94 -17.91 0.01
#